data_AF-A0A9D3A281-F1
#
_entry.id   AF-A0A9D3A281-F1
#
_cell.length_a   1.000
_cell.length_b   1.000
_cell.length_c   1.000
_cell.angle_alpha   90.00
_cell.angle_beta   90.00
_cell.angle_gamma   90.00
#
_symmetry.space_group_name_H-M   'P 1'
#
loop_
_entity.id
_entity.type
_entity.pdbx_description
1 polymer ?
#
loop_
_entity_poly.entity_id
_entity_poly.type
_entity_poly.pdbx_seq_one_letter_code
_entity_poly.pdbx_strand_id
1 'polypeptide(L)'
;RGFGEIAARYDLHLQTCGTNGDFSRYGIHPSGCMTLDVLGRANGVKFRDLKHKGMRHGCHCVEARDIGAYDSCPNGCKYCYANKDPRKAAENFKLHDPASPLLLGHVGPDDVITQSTQRSFLEKECQMRLFG
;
A
#
# COMPACT_ATOMS: atom_id res chain seq x y z
N ARG A 1 -21.11 20.93 12.18
CA ARG A 1 -21.11 19.47 11.88
C ARG A 1 -20.30 19.21 10.62
N GLY A 2 -18.98 19.21 10.76
CA GLY A 2 -18.05 18.78 9.70
C GLY A 2 -17.54 17.36 9.93
N PHE A 3 -16.79 16.81 8.96
CA PHE A 3 -16.25 15.44 9.06
C PHE A 3 -15.33 15.26 10.28
N GLY A 4 -14.48 16.22 10.63
CA GLY A 4 -13.57 16.05 11.78
C GLY A 4 -14.28 16.04 13.14
N GLU A 5 -15.33 16.85 13.31
CA GLU A 5 -16.17 16.80 14.53
C GLU A 5 -16.87 15.44 14.69
N ILE A 6 -17.33 14.85 13.59
CA ILE A 6 -17.96 13.53 13.60
C ILE A 6 -16.93 12.46 13.92
N ALA A 7 -15.77 12.49 13.26
CA ALA A 7 -14.70 11.53 13.48
C ALA A 7 -14.22 11.54 14.94
N ALA A 8 -14.00 12.72 15.52
CA ALA A 8 -13.59 12.87 16.91
C ALA A 8 -14.62 12.28 17.90
N ARG A 9 -15.92 12.40 17.62
CA ARG A 9 -16.98 11.82 18.47
C ARG A 9 -16.91 10.29 18.54
N TYR A 10 -16.43 9.66 17.47
CA TYR A 10 -16.37 8.20 17.35
C TYR A 10 -14.95 7.65 17.45
N ASP A 11 -14.00 8.44 17.95
CA ASP A 11 -12.59 8.06 18.10
C ASP A 11 -11.94 7.60 16.77
N LEU A 12 -12.33 8.24 15.67
CA LEU A 12 -11.77 8.00 14.35
C LEU A 12 -10.72 9.07 14.03
N HIS A 13 -9.51 8.63 13.70
CA HIS A 13 -8.46 9.54 13.23
C HIS A 13 -8.69 9.94 11.77
N LEU A 14 -9.06 11.20 11.55
CA LEU A 14 -9.29 11.74 10.22
C LEU A 14 -8.06 12.51 9.72
N GLN A 15 -7.56 12.14 8.54
CA GLN A 15 -6.34 12.72 7.96
C GLN A 15 -6.45 12.90 6.44
N THR A 16 -5.63 13.78 5.89
CA THR A 16 -5.53 13.97 4.44
C THR A 16 -4.72 12.86 3.76
N CYS A 17 -4.83 12.73 2.44
CA CYS A 17 -4.01 11.80 1.65
C CYS A 17 -3.54 12.47 0.35
N GLY A 18 -2.24 12.77 0.25
CA GLY A 18 -1.66 13.31 -0.98
C GLY A 18 -1.92 14.81 -1.20
N THR A 19 -2.17 15.57 -0.14
CA THR A 19 -2.28 17.04 -0.18
C THR A 19 -1.48 17.66 0.96
N ASN A 20 -0.87 18.82 0.68
CA ASN A 20 -0.11 19.59 1.66
C ASN A 20 -0.93 20.76 2.24
N GLY A 21 -2.23 20.85 1.95
CA GLY A 21 -3.10 21.85 2.55
C GLY A 21 -3.31 21.61 4.04
N ASP A 22 -3.37 22.68 4.83
CA ASP A 22 -3.69 22.61 6.26
C ASP A 22 -5.21 22.68 6.47
N PHE A 23 -5.76 21.61 7.05
CA PHE A 23 -7.16 21.47 7.40
C PHE A 23 -7.36 21.18 8.89
N SER A 24 -6.33 21.41 9.70
CA SER A 24 -6.34 21.18 11.15
C SER A 24 -7.51 21.88 11.85
N ARG A 25 -7.88 23.09 11.40
CA ARG A 25 -9.06 23.83 11.89
C ARG A 25 -10.38 23.08 11.77
N TYR A 26 -10.45 22.07 10.90
CA TYR A 26 -11.61 21.22 10.69
C TYR A 26 -11.50 19.86 11.38
N GLY A 27 -10.46 19.63 12.18
CA GLY A 27 -10.17 18.33 12.78
C GLY A 27 -9.64 17.29 11.78
N ILE A 28 -8.96 17.74 10.73
CA ILE A 28 -8.37 16.86 9.70
C ILE A 28 -6.85 17.01 9.75
N HIS A 29 -6.14 15.94 10.09
CA HIS A 29 -4.70 15.96 10.28
C HIS A 29 -3.93 15.83 8.96
N PRO A 30 -2.84 16.59 8.76
CA PRO A 30 -1.92 16.37 7.65
C PRO A 30 -1.01 15.17 7.97
N SER A 31 -1.20 14.04 7.29
CA SER A 31 -0.45 12.81 7.54
C SER A 31 -0.54 11.84 6.34
N GLY A 32 0.18 10.72 6.39
CA GLY A 32 0.10 9.62 5.43
C GLY A 32 -0.86 8.51 5.90
N CYS A 33 -1.54 7.85 4.97
CA CYS A 33 -2.38 6.68 5.29
C CYS A 33 -1.58 5.43 5.68
N MET A 34 -0.32 5.33 5.26
CA MET A 34 0.59 4.22 5.54
C MET A 34 1.91 4.77 6.08
N THR A 35 1.89 5.32 7.30
CA THR A 35 3.11 5.73 8.01
C THR A 35 3.66 4.58 8.82
N LEU A 36 4.95 4.63 9.18
CA LEU A 36 5.52 3.67 10.12
C LEU A 36 4.76 3.65 11.46
N ASP A 37 4.29 4.80 11.95
CA ASP A 37 3.48 4.87 13.17
C ASP A 37 2.13 4.15 13.02
N VAL A 38 1.38 4.40 11.93
CA VAL A 38 0.09 3.75 11.67
C VAL A 38 0.26 2.24 11.55
N LEU A 39 1.26 1.80 10.76
CA LEU A 39 1.55 0.39 10.59
C LEU A 39 2.06 -0.26 11.88
N GLY A 40 2.86 0.47 12.66
CA GLY A 40 3.43 -0.02 13.92
C GLY A 40 2.36 -0.28 14.96
N ARG A 41 1.45 0.70 15.15
CA ARG A 41 0.30 0.55 16.04
C ARG A 41 -0.63 -0.59 15.61
N ALA A 42 -0.92 -0.70 14.32
CA ALA A 42 -1.79 -1.76 13.79
C ALA A 42 -1.22 -3.17 14.00
N ASN A 43 0.12 -3.31 14.00
CA ASN A 43 0.79 -4.61 14.12
C ASN A 43 1.42 -4.85 15.51
N GLY A 44 1.31 -3.91 16.46
CA GLY A 44 1.94 -4.01 17.77
C GLY A 44 3.47 -4.05 17.71
N VAL A 45 4.09 -3.41 16.72
CA VAL A 45 5.55 -3.37 16.53
C VAL A 45 6.06 -1.95 16.45
N LYS A 46 7.35 -1.78 16.75
CA LYS A 46 8.05 -0.52 16.57
C LYS A 46 9.00 -0.60 15.38
N PHE A 47 8.88 0.36 14.48
CA PHE A 47 9.80 0.54 13.37
C PHE A 47 10.90 1.54 13.72
N ARG A 48 12.04 1.42 13.05
CA ARG A 48 13.12 2.41 13.07
C ARG A 48 12.58 3.73 12.52
N ASP A 49 13.14 4.84 13.00
CA ASP A 49 12.83 6.15 12.45
C ASP A 49 13.45 6.28 11.05
N LEU A 50 12.59 6.22 10.02
CA LEU A 50 12.98 6.29 8.62
C LEU A 50 12.15 7.37 7.93
N LYS A 51 12.82 8.19 7.13
CA LYS A 51 12.16 9.23 6.35
C LYS A 51 11.23 8.62 5.31
N HIS A 52 9.97 9.04 5.34
CA HIS A 52 8.99 8.73 4.32
C HIS A 52 9.27 9.53 3.04
N LYS A 53 9.28 8.87 1.88
CA LYS A 53 9.40 9.56 0.58
C LYS A 53 8.06 9.74 -0.13
N GLY A 54 7.02 9.01 0.29
CA GLY A 54 5.72 9.01 -0.36
C GLY A 54 5.71 8.29 -1.72
N MET A 55 4.50 8.01 -2.22
CA MET A 55 4.29 7.38 -3.54
C MET A 55 4.08 8.38 -4.67
N ARG A 56 3.72 9.63 -4.32
CA ARG A 56 3.42 10.73 -5.23
C ARG A 56 3.65 12.07 -4.54
N HIS A 57 3.65 13.15 -5.29
CA HIS A 57 3.73 14.49 -4.73
C HIS A 57 2.67 14.71 -3.63
N GLY A 58 3.08 15.25 -2.47
CA GLY A 58 2.22 15.47 -1.32
C GLY A 58 1.85 14.23 -0.49
N CYS A 59 2.38 13.04 -0.82
CA CYS A 59 2.16 11.83 -0.03
C CYS A 59 3.19 11.72 1.10
N HIS A 60 2.74 11.45 2.33
CA HIS A 60 3.61 11.32 3.52
C HIS A 60 3.74 9.87 4.01
N CYS A 61 3.39 8.89 3.17
CA CYS A 61 3.49 7.46 3.48
C CYS A 61 4.91 6.92 3.31
N VAL A 62 5.18 5.75 3.90
CA VAL A 62 6.35 4.94 3.54
C VAL A 62 6.36 4.61 2.05
N GLU A 63 7.54 4.37 1.52
CA GLU A 63 7.69 3.86 0.15
C GLU A 63 7.06 2.47 0.06
N ALA A 64 6.25 2.26 -0.98
CA ALA A 64 5.64 0.99 -1.30
C ALA A 64 5.92 0.64 -2.77
N ARG A 65 5.74 -0.63 -3.12
CA ARG A 65 5.80 -1.10 -4.51
C ARG A 65 4.61 -2.01 -4.74
N ASP A 66 3.95 -1.80 -5.86
CA ASP A 66 2.85 -2.66 -6.29
C ASP A 66 3.41 -4.00 -6.78
N ILE A 67 2.78 -5.09 -6.34
CA ILE A 67 3.10 -6.46 -6.77
C ILE A 67 2.06 -7.03 -7.75
N GLY A 68 1.01 -6.26 -8.04
CA GLY A 68 -0.08 -6.67 -8.92
C GLY A 68 0.19 -6.32 -10.38
N ALA A 69 -0.46 -7.05 -11.29
CA ALA A 69 -0.54 -6.73 -12.70
C ALA A 69 -1.98 -6.29 -13.05
N TYR A 70 -2.11 -5.25 -13.87
CA TYR A 70 -3.42 -4.85 -14.39
C TYR A 70 -3.99 -5.88 -15.36
N ASP A 71 -5.31 -5.81 -15.56
CA ASP A 71 -6.06 -6.66 -16.48
C ASP A 71 -5.73 -8.15 -16.28
N SER A 72 -5.63 -8.60 -15.02
CA SER A 72 -5.23 -9.98 -14.66
C SER A 72 -6.31 -10.76 -13.92
N CYS A 73 -7.24 -10.07 -13.26
CA CYS A 73 -8.24 -10.67 -12.38
C CYS A 73 -9.54 -10.98 -13.14
N PRO A 74 -10.00 -12.24 -13.21
CA PRO A 74 -11.18 -12.64 -13.99
C PRO A 74 -12.52 -12.35 -13.28
N ASN A 75 -12.53 -11.77 -12.08
CA ASN A 75 -13.74 -11.58 -11.27
C ASN A 75 -14.78 -10.61 -11.86
N GLY A 76 -14.40 -9.74 -12.80
CA GLY A 76 -15.36 -8.88 -13.52
C GLY A 76 -16.06 -7.81 -12.67
N CYS A 77 -15.42 -7.33 -11.59
CA CYS A 77 -16.03 -6.33 -10.72
C CYS A 77 -16.30 -5.01 -11.49
N LYS A 78 -17.54 -4.51 -11.43
CA LYS A 78 -17.99 -3.29 -12.14
C LYS A 78 -17.21 -2.02 -11.76
N TYR A 79 -16.61 -1.99 -10.58
CA TYR A 79 -15.86 -0.86 -10.02
C TYR A 79 -14.35 -1.13 -9.98
N CYS A 80 -13.85 -2.16 -10.69
CA CYS A 80 -12.42 -2.45 -10.71
C CYS A 80 -11.67 -1.37 -11.48
N TYR A 81 -10.80 -0.62 -10.81
CA TYR A 81 -9.91 0.31 -11.50
C TYR A 81 -8.76 -0.40 -12.23
N ALA A 82 -8.40 -1.60 -11.75
CA ALA A 82 -7.26 -2.39 -12.19
C ALA A 82 -7.57 -3.30 -13.39
N ASN A 83 -8.84 -3.43 -13.78
CA ASN A 83 -9.27 -4.23 -14.92
C ASN A 83 -10.23 -3.39 -15.77
N LYS A 84 -9.73 -2.86 -16.89
CA LYS A 84 -10.49 -1.94 -17.76
C LYS A 84 -11.26 -2.67 -18.85
N ASP A 85 -10.79 -3.86 -19.26
CA ASP A 85 -11.44 -4.70 -20.26
C ASP A 85 -11.51 -6.15 -19.75
N PRO A 86 -12.71 -6.65 -19.40
CA PRO A 86 -12.88 -8.02 -18.93
C PRO A 86 -12.33 -9.08 -19.88
N ARG A 87 -12.33 -8.81 -21.20
CA ARG A 87 -11.79 -9.76 -22.20
C ARG A 87 -10.28 -9.89 -22.06
N LYS A 88 -9.57 -8.77 -21.89
CA LYS A 88 -8.11 -8.78 -21.65
C LYS A 88 -7.76 -9.55 -20.39
N ALA A 89 -8.53 -9.38 -19.32
CA ALA A 89 -8.33 -10.17 -18.11
C ALA A 89 -8.54 -11.67 -18.32
N ALA A 90 -9.55 -12.06 -19.09
CA ALA A 90 -9.76 -13.47 -19.43
C ALA A 90 -8.65 -14.04 -20.34
N GLU A 91 -8.08 -13.23 -21.24
CA GLU A 91 -6.95 -13.62 -22.09
C GLU A 91 -5.66 -13.75 -21.27
N ASN A 92 -5.33 -12.72 -20.48
CA ASN A 92 -4.15 -12.68 -19.63
C ASN A 92 -4.17 -13.79 -18.58
N PHE A 93 -5.32 -14.08 -17.97
CA PHE A 93 -5.44 -15.15 -16.98
C PHE A 93 -4.98 -16.51 -17.50
N LYS A 94 -5.09 -16.77 -18.82
CA LYS A 94 -4.60 -18.01 -19.45
C LYS A 94 -3.07 -18.11 -19.45
N LEU A 95 -2.37 -16.99 -19.28
CA LEU A 95 -0.91 -16.93 -19.17
C LEU A 95 -0.44 -17.22 -17.74
N HIS A 96 -1.34 -17.38 -16.77
CA HIS A 96 -0.94 -17.74 -15.42
C HIS A 96 -0.35 -19.15 -15.40
N ASP A 97 0.88 -19.26 -14.89
CA ASP A 97 1.54 -20.52 -14.60
C ASP A 97 1.95 -20.53 -13.12
N PRO A 98 1.42 -21.45 -12.29
CA PRO A 98 1.82 -21.59 -10.89
C PRO A 98 3.31 -21.90 -10.67
N ALA A 99 4.02 -22.42 -11.69
CA ALA A 99 5.46 -22.63 -11.63
C ALA A 99 6.28 -21.38 -11.99
N SER A 100 5.64 -20.35 -12.55
CA SER A 100 6.30 -19.08 -12.86
C SER A 100 6.46 -18.22 -11.61
N PRO A 101 7.58 -17.48 -11.46
CA PRO A 101 7.73 -16.49 -10.40
C PRO A 101 6.88 -15.22 -10.62
N LEU A 102 6.26 -15.06 -11.79
CA LEU A 102 5.42 -13.92 -12.14
C LEU A 102 3.94 -14.24 -11.97
N LEU A 103 3.12 -13.21 -11.74
CA LEU A 103 1.67 -13.38 -11.68
C LEU A 103 1.10 -13.90 -13.02
N LEU A 104 1.64 -13.43 -14.14
CA LEU A 104 1.25 -13.79 -15.51
C LEU A 104 2.49 -13.99 -16.38
N GLY A 105 2.53 -15.06 -17.17
CA GLY A 105 3.60 -15.35 -18.11
C GLY A 105 4.91 -15.75 -17.44
N HIS A 106 6.02 -15.61 -18.18
CA HIS A 106 7.38 -15.89 -17.72
C HIS A 106 8.30 -14.70 -18.05
N VAL A 107 9.46 -14.66 -17.40
CA VAL A 107 10.52 -13.70 -17.72
C VAL A 107 10.95 -13.89 -19.19
N GLY A 108 10.78 -12.84 -19.98
CA GLY A 108 11.20 -12.75 -21.36
C GLY A 108 12.63 -12.20 -21.53
N PRO A 109 13.16 -12.23 -22.76
CA PRO A 109 14.52 -11.77 -23.04
C PRO A 109 14.73 -10.26 -22.85
N ASP A 110 13.65 -9.46 -22.94
CA ASP A 110 13.69 -8.00 -22.80
C ASP A 110 13.40 -7.53 -21.36
N ASP A 111 13.07 -8.45 -20.45
CA ASP A 111 12.76 -8.10 -19.06
C ASP A 111 14.03 -7.72 -18.28
N VAL A 112 13.91 -6.66 -17.48
CA VAL A 112 15.00 -6.20 -16.60
C VAL A 112 14.74 -6.62 -15.17
N ILE A 113 15.45 -7.65 -14.70
CA ILE A 113 15.39 -8.09 -13.31
C ILE A 113 16.38 -7.28 -12.48
N THR A 114 15.85 -6.57 -11.47
CA THR A 114 16.66 -5.80 -10.53
C THR A 114 16.51 -6.36 -9.12
N GLN A 115 17.63 -6.64 -8.44
CA GLN A 115 17.59 -7.08 -7.06
C GLN A 115 17.14 -5.94 -6.15
N SER A 116 16.07 -6.17 -5.38
CA SER A 116 15.57 -5.20 -4.42
C SER A 116 16.37 -5.22 -3.12
N THR A 117 16.70 -4.04 -2.57
CA THR A 117 17.29 -3.89 -1.25
C THR A 117 16.24 -4.11 -0.15
N GLN A 118 15.96 -5.36 0.18
CA GLN A 118 15.06 -5.71 1.28
C GLN A 118 15.81 -5.67 2.61
N ARG A 119 15.54 -4.64 3.42
CA ARG A 119 16.06 -4.52 4.79
C ARG A 119 14.89 -4.34 5.75
N SER A 120 14.91 -5.05 6.88
CA SER A 120 13.85 -4.92 7.89
C SER A 120 13.77 -3.48 8.39
N PHE A 121 12.57 -2.92 8.46
CA PHE A 121 12.34 -1.61 9.06
C PHE A 121 12.12 -1.69 10.57
N LEU A 122 12.01 -2.88 11.15
CA LEU A 122 11.80 -3.05 12.58
C LEU A 122 12.98 -2.48 13.38
N GLU A 123 12.66 -1.82 14.48
CA GLU A 123 13.64 -1.51 15.51
C GLU A 123 14.11 -2.83 16.14
N LYS A 124 15.41 -2.98 16.41
CA LYS A 124 15.94 -4.24 16.96
C LYS A 124 15.26 -4.54 18.31
N GLU A 125 14.84 -5.80 18.49
CA GLU A 125 14.21 -6.36 19.71
C GLU A 125 12.78 -5.90 20.06
N CYS A 126 11.86 -5.91 19.09
CA CYS A 126 10.42 -5.82 19.39
C CYS A 126 9.56 -6.87 18.65
N GLN A 127 10.16 -7.93 18.10
CA GLN A 127 9.36 -9.07 17.67
C GLN A 127 8.90 -9.81 18.93
N MET A 128 7.61 -9.71 19.27
CA MET A 128 7.03 -10.70 20.16
C MET A 128 7.26 -12.07 19.52
N ARG A 129 8.11 -12.89 20.15
CA ARG A 129 8.28 -14.28 19.77
C ARG A 129 6.95 -14.97 20.06
N LEU A 130 6.11 -15.12 19.04
CA LEU A 130 4.86 -15.88 19.12
C LEU A 130 5.13 -17.39 19.34
N PHE A 131 6.36 -17.83 19.09
CA PHE A 131 6.88 -19.12 19.51
C PHE A 131 8.33 -18.89 19.99
N GLY A 132 8.58 -19.22 21.25
CA GLY A 132 9.92 -19.26 21.84
C GLY A 132 10.75 -20.40 21.28
#